data_AF-A0A8J3FP53-F1
#
_entry.id   AF-A0A8J3FP53-F1
#
_cell.length_a   1.000
_cell.length_b   1.000
_cell.length_c   1.000
_cell.angle_alpha   90.00
_cell.angle_beta   90.00
_cell.angle_gamma   90.00
#
_symmetry.space_group_name_H-M   'P 1'
#
loop_
_entity.id
_entity.type
_entity.pdbx_description
1 polymer ?
#
loop_
_entity_poly.entity_id
_entity_poly.type
_entity_poly.pdbx_seq_one_letter_code
_entity_poly.pdbx_strand_id
1 'polypeptide(L)' 'MFVDDGSTIEDAPPWRSAMVDVSGMSLAELARIAPEDDSALGVALRRLLADLDRPVEPVAGFNSAL' A
#
# COMPACT_ATOMS: atom_id res chain seq x y z
N MET A 1 1.74 -36.13 33.67
CA MET A 1 0.74 -36.64 32.73
C MET A 1 -0.02 -35.44 32.21
N PHE A 2 0.24 -35.10 30.94
CA PHE A 2 -0.33 -34.11 30.02
C PHE A 2 -0.46 -32.63 30.45
N VAL A 3 0.42 -31.81 29.87
CA VAL A 3 0.27 -30.35 29.71
C VAL A 3 -0.65 -30.16 28.50
N ASP A 4 -1.80 -29.54 28.71
CA ASP A 4 -2.70 -29.12 27.63
C ASP A 4 -2.11 -27.85 26.99
N ASP A 5 -1.26 -28.02 25.98
CA ASP A 5 -0.87 -26.95 25.05
C ASP A 5 -2.01 -26.79 24.03
N GLY A 6 -3.14 -26.29 24.51
CA GLY A 6 -4.25 -25.87 23.68
C GLY A 6 -3.86 -24.65 22.86
N SER A 7 -2.99 -24.83 21.87
CA SER A 7 -2.79 -23.91 20.77
C SER A 7 -4.10 -23.83 19.98
N THR A 8 -5.05 -23.06 20.49
CA THR A 8 -6.16 -22.55 19.72
C THR A 8 -5.56 -21.56 18.74
N ILE A 9 -5.11 -22.07 17.59
CA ILE A 9 -5.06 -21.28 16.37
C ILE A 9 -6.53 -20.95 16.07
N GLU A 10 -7.04 -19.94 16.76
CA GLU A 10 -8.36 -19.39 16.53
C GLU A 10 -8.37 -18.90 15.08
N ASP A 11 -9.26 -19.53 14.33
CA ASP A 11 -9.63 -19.26 12.95
C ASP A 11 -9.83 -17.75 12.75
N ALA A 12 -8.79 -17.10 12.24
CA ALA A 12 -8.77 -15.66 12.04
C ALA A 12 -9.88 -15.27 11.05
N PRO A 13 -10.74 -14.28 11.36
CA PRO A 13 -11.84 -13.88 10.47
C PRO A 13 -11.34 -13.52 9.06
N PRO A 14 -12.09 -13.85 7.99
CA PRO A 14 -11.64 -13.74 6.59
C PRO A 14 -11.35 -12.31 6.11
N TRP A 15 -11.65 -11.31 6.92
CA TRP A 15 -11.48 -9.88 6.66
C TRP A 15 -10.29 -9.27 7.41
N ARG A 16 -9.42 -10.08 8.03
CA ARG A 16 -8.16 -9.59 8.58
C ARG A 16 -7.19 -9.27 7.44
N SER A 17 -7.28 -8.05 6.92
CA SER A 17 -6.20 -7.47 6.13
C SER A 17 -5.05 -7.13 7.06
N ALA A 18 -3.86 -7.64 6.78
CA ALA A 18 -2.65 -7.20 7.46
C ALA A 18 -2.43 -5.72 7.10
N MET A 19 -2.44 -4.83 8.09
CA MET A 19 -1.99 -3.45 7.88
C MET A 19 -0.48 -3.47 7.70
N VAL A 20 -0.02 -3.16 6.48
CA VAL A 20 1.41 -3.05 6.18
C VAL A 20 1.80 -1.59 6.31
N ASP A 21 2.78 -1.32 7.18
CA ASP A 21 3.41 -0.01 7.24
C ASP A 21 4.31 0.19 6.01
N VAL A 22 4.00 1.22 5.23
CA VAL A 22 4.73 1.60 4.01
C VAL A 22 5.42 2.96 4.15
N SER A 23 5.38 3.57 5.34
CA SER A 23 5.93 4.91 5.58
C SER A 23 7.44 5.02 5.31
N GLY A 24 8.17 3.90 5.42
CA GLY A 24 9.59 3.83 5.10
C GLY A 24 9.92 3.55 3.63
N MET A 25 8.92 3.39 2.75
CA MET A 25 9.13 3.04 1.35
C MET A 25 9.04 4.27 0.44
N SER A 26 9.91 4.33 -0.55
CA SER A 26 9.74 5.24 -1.68
C SER A 26 8.56 4.80 -2.57
N LEU A 27 8.02 5.72 -3.36
CA LEU A 27 6.95 5.42 -4.31
C LEU A 27 7.34 4.37 -5.36
N ALA A 28 8.61 4.37 -5.80
CA ALA A 28 9.13 3.37 -6.74
C ALA A 28 9.20 1.97 -6.12
N GLU A 29 9.60 1.87 -4.84
CA GLU A 29 9.60 0.61 -4.10
C GLU A 29 8.18 0.10 -3.87
N LEU A 30 7.25 0.99 -3.51
CA LEU A 30 5.85 0.65 -3.34
C LEU A 30 5.22 0.14 -4.64
N ALA A 31 5.55 0.75 -5.78
CA ALA A 31 5.08 0.30 -7.09
C ALA A 31 5.63 -1.07 -7.51
N ARG A 32 6.85 -1.42 -7.07
CA ARG A 32 7.45 -2.74 -7.33
C ARG A 32 6.79 -3.87 -6.55
N ILE A 33 6.26 -3.59 -5.36
CA ILE A 33 5.61 -4.60 -4.51
C ILE A 33 4.09 -4.60 -4.69
N ALA A 34 3.54 -3.56 -5.30
CA ALA A 34 2.14 -3.53 -5.69
C ALA A 34 1.87 -4.69 -6.66
N PRO A 35 0.70 -5.35 -6.54
CA PRO A 35 0.31 -6.37 -7.49
C PRO A 35 0.39 -5.83 -8.92
N GLU A 36 0.98 -6.60 -9.84
CA GLU A 36 1.11 -6.18 -11.26
C GLU A 36 -0.24 -6.16 -12.00
N ASP A 37 -1.31 -6.56 -11.32
CA ASP A 37 -2.68 -6.59 -11.84
C ASP A 37 -3.30 -5.20 -12.04
N ASP A 38 -4.56 -5.17 -12.47
CA ASP A 38 -5.38 -3.97 -12.59
C ASP A 38 -5.98 -3.54 -11.24
N SER A 39 -5.34 -3.87 -10.12
CA SER A 39 -5.73 -3.32 -8.83
C SER A 39 -5.69 -1.79 -8.87
N ALA A 40 -6.66 -1.19 -8.19
CA ALA A 40 -6.75 0.27 -8.09
C ALA A 40 -5.44 0.89 -7.57
N LEU A 41 -4.74 0.20 -6.67
CA LEU A 41 -3.44 0.63 -6.14
C LEU A 41 -2.35 0.58 -7.22
N GLY A 42 -2.19 -0.53 -7.94
CA GLY A 42 -1.20 -0.67 -9.00
C GLY A 42 -1.40 0.35 -10.12
N VAL A 43 -2.66 0.56 -10.54
CA VAL A 43 -3.02 1.58 -11.54
C VAL A 43 -2.70 2.99 -11.05
N ALA A 44 -3.03 3.33 -9.80
CA ALA A 44 -2.76 4.64 -9.23
C ALA A 44 -1.25 4.93 -9.12
N LEU A 45 -0.46 3.95 -8.68
CA LEU A 45 1.00 4.10 -8.56
C LEU A 45 1.67 4.27 -9.91
N ARG A 46 1.29 3.48 -10.92
CA ARG A 46 1.79 3.64 -12.30
C ARG A 46 1.50 5.03 -12.85
N ARG A 47 0.28 5.54 -12.64
CA ARG A 47 -0.10 6.89 -13.05
C ARG A 47 0.72 7.96 -12.34
N LEU A 48 0.88 7.85 -11.02
CA LEU A 48 1.64 8.83 -10.23
C LEU A 48 3.11 8.89 -10.65
N LEU A 49 3.76 7.75 -10.89
CA LEU A 49 5.13 7.70 -11.38
C LEU A 49 5.26 8.33 -12.78
N ALA A 50 4.31 8.04 -13.68
CA ALA A 50 4.27 8.66 -15.00
C ALA A 50 4.05 10.20 -14.94
N ASP A 51 3.26 10.67 -13.96
CA ASP A 51 3.05 12.10 -13.73
C ASP A 51 4.31 12.78 -13.15
N LEU A 52 5.11 12.08 -12.33
CA LEU A 52 6.40 12.58 -11.81
C LEU A 52 7.47 12.69 -12.90
N ASP A 53 7.46 11.77 -13.87
CA ASP A 53 8.37 11.81 -15.03
C ASP A 53 7.99 12.89 -16.06
N ARG A 54 6.78 13.48 -15.93
CA ARG A 54 6.29 14.51 -16.83
C ARG A 54 6.44 15.89 -16.18
N PRO A 55 6.97 16.90 -16.88
CA PRO A 55 6.88 18.27 -16.42
C PRO A 55 5.41 18.70 -16.51
N VAL A 56 4.68 18.61 -15.40
CA VAL A 56 3.31 19.11 -15.28
C VAL A 56 3.39 20.58 -14.84
N GLU A 57 2.62 21.44 -15.51
CA GLU A 57 2.46 22.82 -15.09
C GLU A 57 1.89 22.85 -13.66
N PRO A 58 2.52 23.55 -12.71
CA PRO A 58 2.04 23.60 -11.34
C PRO A 58 0.59 24.06 -11.35
N VAL A 59 -0.32 23.22 -10.86
CA VAL A 59 -1.73 23.62 -10.75
C VAL A 59 -1.80 24.71 -9.69
N ALA A 60 -1.96 25.95 -10.14
CA ALA A 60 -2.21 27.11 -9.29
C ALA A 60 -3.49 26.85 -8.47
N GLY A 61 -3.34 26.32 -7.26
CA GLY A 61 -4.46 25.92 -6.42
C GLY A 61 -4.15 24.85 -5.39
N PHE A 62 -3.11 24.02 -5.59
CA PHE A 62 -2.65 23.04 -4.58
C PHE A 62 -1.72 23.67 -3.53
N ASN A 63 -2.04 24.89 -3.08
CA ASN A 63 -1.57 25.43 -1.79
C ASN A 63 -2.63 25.07 -0.74
N SER A 64 -2.70 23.80 -0.36
CA SER A 64 -3.46 23.39 0.82
C SER A 64 -2.68 23.78 2.07
N ALA A 65 -2.67 25.09 2.39
CA ALA A 65 -2.17 25.72 3.61
C ALA A 65 -0.75 25.33 4.09
N LEU A 66 0.15 26.32 4.04
CA LEU A 66 1.41 26.37 4.79
C LEU A 66 1.21 26.06 6.29
#